data_AF-A0A7Y0ES20-F1
#
_entry.id   AF-A0A7Y0ES20-F1
#
_cell.length_a   1.000
_cell.length_b   1.000
_cell.length_c   1.000
_cell.angle_alpha   90.00
_cell.angle_beta   90.00
_cell.angle_gamma   90.00
#
_symmetry.space_group_name_H-M   'P 1'
#
loop_
_entity.id
_entity.type
_entity.pdbx_description
1 polymer ?
#
loop_
_entity_poly.entity_id
_entity_poly.type
_entity_poly.pdbx_seq_one_letter_code
_entity_poly.pdbx_strand_id
1 'polypeptide(L)'
;MEHDYGLDWIDQEALYEKTKHVFGSALKRKSEKKNPPDPFTLMAQAIIAGSSLENVLHFEVERKINKTLSNSVGLWHQHVLSLAPGWVDLGSNGGGIDLKMEPGVIEPRFGKPLVAEVKNRFNTIKASDEKEVWDTLDLAAKTHGAVAYIFQIVPKTSERYDQPWKVSGRPVKEHIRCCDGATAYDMVFKRENALKDLYEVFPLIMDDVVGDNVQIDHDIAEKMYSESIPE
;
A
#
# COMPACT_ATOMS: atom_id res chain seq x y z
N MET A 1 10.15 4.97 -25.31
CA MET A 1 9.24 4.47 -24.27
C MET A 1 8.10 3.82 -25.00
N GLU A 2 7.79 2.56 -24.68
CA GLU A 2 6.69 1.83 -25.31
C GLU A 2 5.36 2.21 -24.66
N HIS A 3 5.40 2.66 -23.39
CA HIS A 3 4.23 3.10 -22.62
C HIS A 3 4.26 4.60 -22.30
N ASP A 4 3.10 5.26 -22.41
CA ASP A 4 2.87 6.66 -22.03
C ASP A 4 1.48 6.82 -21.41
N TYR A 5 1.47 7.13 -20.11
CA TYR A 5 0.30 7.36 -19.27
C TYR A 5 0.13 8.86 -18.92
N GLY A 6 0.94 9.75 -19.49
CA GLY A 6 0.91 11.18 -19.18
C GLY A 6 1.50 11.55 -17.81
N LEU A 7 2.26 10.65 -17.17
CA LEU A 7 2.95 10.93 -15.90
C LEU A 7 4.39 11.41 -16.17
N ASP A 8 4.60 12.73 -16.13
CA ASP A 8 5.91 13.36 -16.40
C ASP A 8 6.94 13.22 -15.27
N TRP A 9 6.51 12.73 -14.11
CA TRP A 9 7.28 12.70 -12.86
C TRP A 9 7.79 11.29 -12.47
N ILE A 10 7.46 10.26 -13.24
CA ILE A 10 7.88 8.87 -12.99
C ILE A 10 8.31 8.19 -14.30
N ASP A 11 9.27 7.28 -14.22
CA ASP A 11 9.62 6.41 -15.36
C ASP A 11 8.44 5.46 -15.67
N GLN A 12 7.72 5.77 -16.74
CA GLN A 12 6.48 5.08 -17.12
C GLN A 12 6.72 3.65 -17.59
N GLU A 13 7.89 3.36 -18.16
CA GLU A 13 8.28 2.00 -18.55
C GLU A 13 8.59 1.16 -17.31
N ALA A 14 9.33 1.74 -16.35
CA ALA A 14 9.58 1.08 -15.08
C ALA A 14 8.28 0.85 -14.27
N LEU A 15 7.35 1.82 -14.32
CA LEU A 15 6.02 1.70 -13.71
C LEU A 15 5.23 0.53 -14.30
N TYR A 16 5.20 0.40 -15.63
CA TYR A 16 4.60 -0.74 -16.32
C TYR A 16 5.23 -2.06 -15.86
N GLU A 17 6.56 -2.18 -15.89
CA GLU A 17 7.25 -3.42 -15.52
C GLU A 17 7.02 -3.82 -14.05
N LYS A 18 6.97 -2.86 -13.12
CA LYS A 18 6.59 -3.11 -11.71
C LYS A 18 5.14 -3.58 -11.60
N THR A 19 4.22 -2.97 -12.34
CA THR A 19 2.80 -3.35 -12.35
C THR A 19 2.62 -4.76 -12.89
N LYS A 20 3.27 -5.08 -14.00
CA LYS A 20 3.30 -6.41 -14.62
C LYS A 20 3.87 -7.47 -13.69
N HIS A 21 4.98 -7.17 -13.01
CA HIS A 21 5.60 -8.08 -12.05
C HIS A 21 4.62 -8.49 -10.94
N VAL A 22 3.92 -7.50 -10.36
CA VAL A 22 3.01 -7.73 -9.23
C VAL A 22 1.70 -8.39 -9.67
N PHE A 23 1.01 -7.81 -10.66
CA PHE A 23 -0.35 -8.23 -11.01
C PHE A 23 -0.39 -9.34 -12.07
N GLY A 24 0.56 -9.39 -12.99
CA GLY A 24 0.66 -10.47 -13.98
C GLY A 24 0.87 -11.85 -13.32
N SER A 25 1.54 -11.89 -12.18
CA SER A 25 1.71 -13.12 -11.38
C SER A 25 0.52 -13.43 -10.46
N ALA A 26 -0.23 -12.41 -10.01
CA ALA A 26 -1.42 -12.57 -9.18
C ALA A 26 -2.56 -13.28 -9.95
N LEU A 27 -2.71 -12.99 -11.24
CA LEU A 27 -3.70 -13.64 -12.11
C LEU A 27 -3.48 -15.15 -12.27
N LYS A 28 -2.22 -15.60 -12.24
CA LYS A 28 -1.85 -17.03 -12.37
C LYS A 28 -2.09 -17.84 -11.10
N ARG A 29 -2.24 -17.20 -9.94
CA ARG A 29 -2.36 -17.84 -8.62
C ARG A 29 -3.78 -18.25 -8.21
N LYS A 30 -4.75 -18.24 -9.14
CA LYS A 30 -6.14 -18.68 -8.88
C LYS A 30 -6.29 -20.11 -8.34
N SER A 31 -5.24 -20.95 -8.37
CA SER A 31 -5.32 -22.39 -8.12
C SER A 31 -4.63 -22.95 -6.87
N GLU A 32 -4.15 -22.14 -5.92
CA GLU A 32 -3.50 -22.70 -4.72
C GLU A 32 -4.50 -23.42 -3.79
N LYS A 33 -4.08 -24.58 -3.24
CA LYS A 33 -4.85 -25.39 -2.29
C LYS A 33 -5.19 -24.57 -1.05
N LYS A 34 -6.46 -24.21 -0.91
CA LYS A 34 -6.96 -23.47 0.25
C LYS A 34 -7.34 -24.46 1.35
N ASN A 35 -6.94 -24.17 2.59
CA ASN A 35 -7.48 -24.85 3.75
C ASN A 35 -9.02 -24.76 3.73
N PRO A 36 -9.74 -25.84 4.09
CA PRO A 36 -11.18 -25.82 4.14
C PRO A 36 -11.65 -24.72 5.11
N PRO A 37 -12.71 -23.97 4.77
CA PRO A 37 -13.27 -22.97 5.67
C PRO A 37 -13.89 -23.63 6.91
N ASP A 38 -13.95 -22.91 8.02
CA ASP A 38 -14.61 -23.40 9.24
C ASP A 38 -16.13 -23.51 9.03
N PRO A 39 -16.70 -24.72 9.06
CA PRO A 39 -18.13 -24.91 8.81
C PRO A 39 -19.02 -24.27 9.88
N PHE A 40 -18.55 -24.11 11.13
CA PHE A 40 -19.34 -23.47 12.19
C PHE A 40 -19.47 -21.96 11.94
N THR A 41 -18.37 -21.29 11.60
CA THR A 41 -18.38 -19.88 11.22
C THR A 41 -19.28 -19.62 10.01
N LEU A 42 -19.18 -20.45 8.96
CA LEU A 42 -20.03 -20.28 7.77
C LEU A 42 -21.52 -20.50 8.07
N MET A 43 -21.85 -21.51 8.90
CA MET A 43 -23.23 -21.77 9.30
C MET A 43 -23.81 -20.64 10.16
N ALA A 44 -23.05 -20.16 11.13
CA ALA A 44 -23.44 -19.01 11.93
C ALA A 44 -23.66 -17.76 11.06
N GLN A 45 -22.76 -17.49 10.12
CA GLN A 45 -22.89 -16.36 9.20
C GLN A 45 -24.13 -16.47 8.31
N ALA A 46 -24.42 -17.66 7.76
CA ALA A 46 -25.61 -17.89 6.95
C ALA A 46 -26.91 -17.62 7.73
N ILE A 47 -26.99 -18.11 8.97
CA ILE A 47 -28.15 -17.90 9.84
C ILE A 47 -28.31 -16.42 10.20
N ILE A 48 -27.23 -15.76 10.64
CA ILE A 48 -27.25 -14.34 11.08
C ILE A 48 -27.58 -13.40 9.90
N ALA A 49 -27.00 -13.65 8.73
CA ALA A 49 -27.18 -12.82 7.55
C ALA A 49 -28.46 -13.14 6.75
N GLY A 50 -29.22 -14.18 7.14
CA GLY A 50 -30.38 -14.65 6.38
C GLY A 50 -30.04 -15.09 4.96
N SER A 51 -28.85 -15.67 4.75
CA SER A 51 -28.31 -16.03 3.43
C SER A 51 -28.15 -17.55 3.29
N SER A 52 -28.09 -18.04 2.05
CA SER A 52 -27.81 -19.47 1.81
C SER A 52 -26.35 -19.81 2.13
N LEU A 53 -26.09 -21.06 2.52
CA LEU A 53 -24.72 -21.55 2.72
C LEU A 53 -23.87 -21.43 1.44
N GLU A 54 -24.48 -21.59 0.27
CA GLU A 54 -23.82 -21.43 -1.02
C GLU A 54 -23.34 -19.99 -1.24
N ASN A 55 -24.20 -19.00 -0.96
CA ASN A 55 -23.82 -17.60 -1.06
C ASN A 55 -22.70 -17.24 -0.08
N VAL A 56 -22.79 -17.72 1.16
CA VAL A 56 -21.74 -17.49 2.17
C VAL A 56 -20.41 -18.13 1.75
N LEU A 57 -20.44 -19.33 1.16
CA LEU A 57 -19.24 -19.98 0.62
C LEU A 57 -18.63 -19.18 -0.53
N HIS A 58 -19.47 -18.63 -1.41
CA HIS A 58 -19.02 -17.76 -2.50
C HIS A 58 -18.33 -16.51 -1.97
N PHE A 59 -18.94 -15.80 -1.02
CA PHE A 59 -18.34 -14.64 -0.38
C PHE A 59 -17.02 -14.96 0.34
N GLU A 60 -16.89 -16.12 0.95
CA GLU A 60 -15.64 -16.53 1.60
C GLU A 60 -14.51 -16.79 0.58
N VAL A 61 -14.85 -17.31 -0.61
CA VAL A 61 -13.90 -17.46 -1.72
C VAL A 61 -13.46 -16.08 -2.22
N GLU A 62 -14.39 -15.17 -2.46
CA GLU A 62 -14.12 -13.80 -2.89
C GLU A 62 -13.29 -13.03 -1.87
N ARG A 63 -13.63 -13.12 -0.57
CA ARG A 63 -12.87 -12.50 0.53
C ARG A 63 -11.41 -12.93 0.52
N LYS A 64 -11.13 -14.22 0.28
CA LYS A 64 -9.76 -14.74 0.18
C LYS A 64 -9.04 -14.17 -1.04
N ILE A 65 -9.70 -14.06 -2.18
CA ILE A 65 -9.15 -13.44 -3.40
C ILE A 65 -8.83 -11.97 -3.12
N ASN A 66 -9.78 -11.22 -2.55
CA ASN A 66 -9.62 -9.82 -2.18
C ASN A 66 -8.46 -9.59 -1.21
N LYS A 67 -8.26 -10.51 -0.25
CA LYS A 67 -7.09 -10.45 0.65
C LYS A 67 -5.77 -10.58 -0.11
N THR A 68 -5.68 -11.54 -1.04
CA THR A 68 -4.47 -11.70 -1.87
C THR A 68 -4.23 -10.48 -2.76
N LEU A 69 -5.28 -9.95 -3.40
CA LEU A 69 -5.19 -8.74 -4.22
C LEU A 69 -4.77 -7.52 -3.40
N SER A 70 -5.33 -7.34 -2.20
CA SER A 70 -4.94 -6.25 -1.30
C SER A 70 -3.46 -6.31 -0.90
N ASN A 71 -2.94 -7.52 -0.64
CA ASN A 71 -1.51 -7.71 -0.40
C ASN A 71 -0.66 -7.36 -1.64
N SER A 72 -1.12 -7.75 -2.83
CA SER A 72 -0.47 -7.37 -4.09
C SER A 72 -0.46 -5.85 -4.29
N VAL A 73 -1.57 -5.16 -4.02
CA VAL A 73 -1.64 -3.69 -4.07
C VAL A 73 -0.63 -3.04 -3.11
N GLY A 74 -0.51 -3.55 -1.89
CA GLY A 74 0.51 -3.07 -0.94
C GLY A 74 1.94 -3.20 -1.47
N LEU A 75 2.30 -4.38 -2.01
CA LEU A 75 3.60 -4.62 -2.63
C LEU A 75 3.82 -3.72 -3.86
N TRP A 76 2.77 -3.48 -4.64
CA TRP A 76 2.83 -2.58 -5.78
C TRP A 76 3.15 -1.14 -5.36
N HIS A 77 2.50 -0.61 -4.33
CA HIS A 77 2.82 0.73 -3.81
C HIS A 77 4.28 0.83 -3.34
N GLN A 78 4.80 -0.18 -2.64
CA GLN A 78 6.22 -0.25 -2.27
C GLN A 78 7.13 -0.15 -3.51
N HIS A 79 6.86 -0.95 -4.54
CA HIS A 79 7.64 -0.90 -5.78
C HIS A 79 7.52 0.45 -6.51
N VAL A 80 6.33 1.03 -6.57
CA VAL A 80 6.11 2.34 -7.22
C VAL A 80 6.88 3.43 -6.48
N LEU A 81 6.75 3.53 -5.16
CA LEU A 81 7.48 4.51 -4.36
C LEU A 81 9.02 4.38 -4.51
N SER A 82 9.52 3.16 -4.76
CA SER A 82 10.94 2.94 -5.04
C SER A 82 11.43 3.44 -6.40
N LEU A 83 10.53 3.81 -7.31
CA LEU A 83 10.88 4.43 -8.60
C LEU A 83 11.23 5.92 -8.43
N ALA A 84 10.93 6.53 -7.29
CA ALA A 84 11.29 7.91 -7.02
C ALA A 84 12.81 8.08 -6.90
N PRO A 85 13.40 9.16 -7.44
CA PRO A 85 14.82 9.42 -7.30
C PRO A 85 15.29 9.43 -5.83
N GLY A 86 16.37 8.70 -5.55
CA GLY A 86 16.94 8.62 -4.21
C GLY A 86 16.22 7.68 -3.25
N TRP A 87 15.27 6.85 -3.71
CA TRP A 87 14.61 5.81 -2.94
C TRP A 87 15.00 4.41 -3.40
N VAL A 88 15.06 3.46 -2.45
CA VAL A 88 15.42 2.07 -2.69
C VAL A 88 14.45 1.14 -1.97
N ASP A 89 13.98 0.12 -2.69
CA ASP A 89 13.24 -1.01 -2.14
C ASP A 89 14.19 -2.02 -1.49
N LEU A 90 13.92 -2.36 -0.23
CA LEU A 90 14.71 -3.33 0.54
C LEU A 90 14.20 -4.77 0.42
N GLY A 91 12.98 -4.96 -0.10
CA GLY A 91 12.30 -6.24 -0.20
C GLY A 91 12.35 -7.06 1.10
N SER A 92 12.46 -8.38 0.97
CA SER A 92 12.46 -9.29 2.12
C SER A 92 13.70 -9.16 3.05
N ASN A 93 14.74 -8.43 2.63
CA ASN A 93 15.98 -8.27 3.39
C ASN A 93 15.98 -6.99 4.25
N GLY A 94 14.91 -6.20 4.22
CA GLY A 94 14.83 -4.90 4.90
C GLY A 94 14.68 -4.96 6.42
N GLY A 95 14.58 -6.16 7.01
CA GLY A 95 14.46 -6.30 8.47
C GLY A 95 13.17 -5.71 9.03
N GLY A 96 12.08 -5.72 8.24
CA GLY A 96 10.79 -5.10 8.58
C GLY A 96 10.69 -3.62 8.24
N ILE A 97 11.48 -3.17 7.26
CA ILE A 97 11.40 -1.87 6.59
C ILE A 97 11.34 -2.13 5.09
N ASP A 98 10.38 -1.53 4.41
CA ASP A 98 10.17 -1.69 2.97
C ASP A 98 11.08 -0.78 2.13
N LEU A 99 11.22 0.49 2.54
CA LEU A 99 11.86 1.55 1.75
C LEU A 99 12.92 2.30 2.56
N LYS A 100 13.96 2.77 1.87
CA LYS A 100 14.91 3.74 2.43
C LYS A 100 15.40 4.71 1.37
N MET A 101 15.86 5.88 1.82
CA MET A 101 16.61 6.78 0.96
C MET A 101 18.03 6.25 0.69
N GLU A 102 18.58 6.59 -0.47
CA GLU A 102 19.96 6.30 -0.86
C GLU A 102 20.99 7.02 0.05
N PRO A 103 22.22 6.48 0.20
CA PRO A 103 23.26 7.13 0.97
C PRO A 103 23.54 8.56 0.52
N GLY A 104 23.56 9.51 1.46
CA GLY A 104 23.80 10.93 1.18
C GLY A 104 22.56 11.73 0.78
N VAL A 105 21.42 11.07 0.55
CA VAL A 105 20.14 11.73 0.32
C VAL A 105 19.45 12.00 1.67
N ILE A 106 18.88 13.19 1.82
CA ILE A 106 18.19 13.61 3.04
C ILE A 106 16.84 14.22 2.71
N GLU A 107 15.88 14.09 3.62
CA GLU A 107 14.66 14.89 3.63
C GLU A 107 14.96 16.26 4.26
N PRO A 108 14.86 17.37 3.51
CA PRO A 108 15.20 18.71 4.01
C PRO A 108 14.46 19.09 5.29
N ARG A 109 13.20 18.66 5.45
CA ARG A 109 12.41 18.93 6.67
C ARG A 109 13.08 18.42 7.94
N PHE A 110 13.83 17.33 7.88
CA PHE A 110 14.46 16.69 9.05
C PHE A 110 15.98 16.79 9.06
N GLY A 111 16.60 17.14 7.93
CA GLY A 111 18.06 17.09 7.76
C GLY A 111 18.61 15.67 7.92
N LYS A 112 17.80 14.65 7.63
CA LYS A 112 18.09 13.22 7.83
C LYS A 112 17.53 12.39 6.68
N PRO A 113 18.10 11.22 6.37
CA PRO A 113 17.46 10.26 5.48
C PRO A 113 16.15 9.75 6.07
N LEU A 114 15.28 9.22 5.21
CA LEU A 114 14.06 8.54 5.61
C LEU A 114 14.17 7.02 5.42
N VAL A 115 13.47 6.30 6.28
CA VAL A 115 13.14 4.88 6.11
C VAL A 115 11.64 4.72 6.29
N ALA A 116 11.00 3.81 5.57
CA ALA A 116 9.55 3.67 5.62
C ALA A 116 9.10 2.21 5.52
N GLU A 117 8.05 1.89 6.25
CA GLU A 117 7.22 0.70 6.08
C GLU A 117 5.94 1.12 5.34
N VAL A 118 5.55 0.39 4.30
CA VAL A 118 4.37 0.67 3.49
C VAL A 118 3.22 -0.23 3.91
N LYS A 119 2.07 0.38 4.19
CA LYS A 119 0.82 -0.33 4.48
C LYS A 119 -0.26 0.16 3.54
N ASN A 120 -0.89 -0.78 2.83
CA ASN A 120 -1.99 -0.47 1.93
C ASN A 120 -3.14 0.24 2.67
N ARG A 121 -3.44 -0.16 3.91
CA ARG A 121 -4.48 0.47 4.74
C ARG A 121 -4.03 0.69 6.18
N PHE A 122 -4.54 1.73 6.84
CA PHE A 122 -4.22 2.07 8.23
C PHE A 122 -4.37 0.90 9.23
N ASN A 123 -5.35 0.02 9.02
CA ASN A 123 -5.68 -1.09 9.92
C ASN A 123 -5.01 -2.41 9.54
N THR A 124 -3.98 -2.38 8.69
CA THR A 124 -3.25 -3.57 8.27
C THR A 124 -2.39 -4.14 9.40
N ILE A 125 -1.89 -3.28 10.30
CA ILE A 125 -1.15 -3.70 11.48
C ILE A 125 -2.17 -4.12 12.54
N LYS A 126 -2.12 -5.37 12.98
CA LYS A 126 -2.93 -5.80 14.12
C LYS A 126 -2.46 -5.05 15.35
N ALA A 127 -3.38 -4.67 16.22
CA ALA A 127 -3.02 -4.00 17.49
C ALA A 127 -1.99 -4.79 18.33
N SER A 128 -1.94 -6.12 18.19
CA SER A 128 -0.92 -6.97 18.83
C SER A 128 0.49 -6.74 18.30
N ASP A 129 0.61 -6.33 17.04
CA ASP A 129 1.86 -6.30 16.27
C ASP A 129 2.41 -4.86 16.17
N GLU A 130 1.62 -3.84 16.53
CA GLU A 130 2.04 -2.42 16.49
C GLU A 130 3.30 -2.16 17.32
N LYS A 131 3.45 -2.83 18.46
CA LYS A 131 4.65 -2.68 19.31
C LYS A 131 5.91 -3.21 18.64
N GLU A 132 5.80 -4.34 17.94
CA GLU A 132 6.91 -4.94 17.22
C GLU A 132 7.33 -4.07 16.03
N VAL A 133 6.35 -3.59 15.26
CA VAL A 133 6.61 -2.65 14.15
C VAL A 133 7.26 -1.37 14.67
N TRP A 134 6.81 -0.85 15.82
CA TRP A 134 7.42 0.34 16.43
C TRP A 134 8.87 0.09 16.84
N ASP A 135 9.17 -1.06 17.46
CA ASP A 135 10.52 -1.42 17.88
C ASP A 135 11.45 -1.55 16.67
N THR A 136 10.96 -2.15 15.58
CA THR A 136 11.68 -2.26 14.31
C THR A 136 11.97 -0.88 13.70
N LEU A 137 10.98 0.02 13.64
CA LEU A 137 11.18 1.38 13.12
C LEU A 137 12.16 2.18 13.99
N ASP A 138 12.11 2.06 15.31
CA ASP A 138 13.05 2.74 16.20
C ASP A 138 14.47 2.21 16.08
N LEU A 139 14.63 0.90 15.88
CA LEU A 139 15.94 0.30 15.60
C LEU A 139 16.49 0.78 14.25
N ALA A 140 15.66 0.80 13.21
CA ALA A 140 16.05 1.27 11.88
C ALA A 140 16.44 2.76 11.90
N ALA A 141 15.63 3.61 12.53
CA ALA A 141 15.92 5.04 12.69
C ALA A 141 17.26 5.28 13.39
N LYS A 142 17.55 4.54 14.47
CA LYS A 142 18.84 4.66 15.19
C LYS A 142 20.01 4.16 14.35
N THR A 143 19.87 3.00 13.70
CA THR A 143 20.92 2.37 12.89
C THR A 143 21.33 3.25 11.72
N HIS A 144 20.36 3.92 11.09
CA HIS A 144 20.59 4.72 9.89
C HIS A 144 20.67 6.23 10.16
N GLY A 145 20.54 6.67 11.42
CA GLY A 145 20.44 8.10 11.74
C GLY A 145 19.26 8.79 11.05
N ALA A 146 18.17 8.04 10.82
CA ALA A 146 17.05 8.40 9.96
C ALA A 146 15.81 8.86 10.76
N VAL A 147 14.80 9.35 10.03
CA VAL A 147 13.42 9.40 10.50
C VAL A 147 12.67 8.22 9.89
N ALA A 148 11.99 7.44 10.73
CA ALA A 148 11.23 6.28 10.29
C ALA A 148 9.75 6.61 10.15
N TYR A 149 9.13 6.14 9.07
CA TYR A 149 7.72 6.37 8.75
C TYR A 149 6.94 5.06 8.59
N ILE A 150 5.66 5.13 8.91
CA ILE A 150 4.64 4.24 8.35
C ILE A 150 3.85 5.03 7.32
N PHE A 151 3.87 4.58 6.06
CA PHE A 151 3.00 5.11 5.02
C PHE A 151 1.70 4.30 4.99
N GLN A 152 0.58 4.97 5.23
CA GLN A 152 -0.75 4.34 5.23
C GLN A 152 -1.51 4.82 3.99
N ILE A 153 -1.38 4.07 2.88
CA ILE A 153 -1.86 4.52 1.57
C ILE A 153 -3.35 4.87 1.59
N VAL A 154 -4.17 3.97 2.12
CA VAL A 154 -5.58 4.23 2.45
C VAL A 154 -5.68 4.54 3.95
N PRO A 155 -5.80 5.83 4.33
CA PRO A 155 -5.90 6.24 5.72
C PRO A 155 -7.25 5.86 6.37
N LYS A 156 -7.38 6.19 7.67
CA LYS A 156 -8.63 6.00 8.41
C LYS A 156 -9.71 7.02 8.03
N THR A 157 -9.27 8.22 7.68
CA THR A 157 -10.10 9.38 7.33
C THR A 157 -9.52 10.02 6.08
N SER A 158 -10.36 10.69 5.29
CA SER A 158 -9.95 11.46 4.11
C SER A 158 -9.31 12.81 4.45
N GLU A 159 -8.70 12.93 5.64
CA GLU A 159 -7.96 14.12 6.05
C GLU A 159 -6.46 13.83 5.97
N ARG A 160 -5.69 14.72 5.35
CA ARG A 160 -4.22 14.62 5.33
C ARG A 160 -3.67 14.65 6.74
N TYR A 161 -2.66 13.83 7.02
CA TYR A 161 -1.91 13.87 8.27
C TYR A 161 -0.47 13.45 8.09
N ASP A 162 0.40 14.06 8.90
CA ASP A 162 1.76 13.61 9.18
C ASP A 162 2.06 13.92 10.65
N GLN A 163 2.22 12.87 11.45
CA GLN A 163 2.38 13.02 12.89
C GLN A 163 3.28 11.93 13.48
N PRO A 164 3.85 12.16 14.68
CA PRO A 164 4.48 11.10 15.46
C PRO A 164 3.53 9.92 15.67
N TRP A 165 4.01 8.70 15.41
CA TRP A 165 3.18 7.51 15.53
C TRP A 165 2.99 7.13 16.99
N LYS A 166 1.72 7.08 17.42
CA LYS A 166 1.32 6.77 18.80
C LYS A 166 0.97 5.29 18.92
N VAL A 167 1.78 4.55 19.66
CA VAL A 167 1.56 3.11 19.95
C VAL A 167 1.44 2.90 21.46
N SER A 168 0.42 2.16 21.87
CA SER A 168 0.19 1.86 23.29
C SER A 168 1.39 1.15 23.91
N GLY A 169 1.91 1.68 25.02
CA GLY A 169 3.08 1.12 25.72
C GLY A 169 4.43 1.44 25.04
N ARG A 170 4.47 2.43 24.14
CA ARG A 170 5.71 2.99 23.57
C ARG A 170 5.72 4.52 23.74
N PRO A 171 6.89 5.14 23.93
CA PRO A 171 6.99 6.59 24.00
C PRO A 171 6.70 7.20 22.62
N VAL A 172 6.07 8.36 22.60
CA VAL A 172 5.93 9.15 21.37
C VAL A 172 7.29 9.78 21.04
N LYS A 173 7.77 9.60 19.81
CA LYS A 173 9.07 10.09 19.34
C LYS A 173 8.89 10.85 18.04
N GLU A 174 9.50 12.02 17.92
CA GLU A 174 9.40 12.86 16.71
C GLU A 174 9.96 12.20 15.45
N HIS A 175 10.94 11.30 15.62
CA HIS A 175 11.59 10.58 14.51
C HIS A 175 10.91 9.24 14.16
N ILE A 176 9.79 8.89 14.80
CA ILE A 176 8.96 7.71 14.45
C ILE A 176 7.56 8.22 14.11
N ARG A 177 7.20 8.20 12.83
CA ARG A 177 6.07 8.96 12.29
C ARG A 177 5.12 8.08 11.48
N CYS A 178 3.90 8.54 11.26
CA CYS A 178 2.99 7.98 10.27
C CYS A 178 2.33 9.09 9.48
N CYS A 179 2.03 8.82 8.22
CA CYS A 179 1.29 9.72 7.34
C CYS A 179 0.35 8.95 6.40
N ASP A 180 -0.62 9.64 5.84
CA ASP A 180 -1.50 9.11 4.79
C ASP A 180 -0.74 8.93 3.45
N GLY A 181 -1.39 8.25 2.51
CA GLY A 181 -0.86 7.97 1.19
C GLY A 181 -0.57 9.22 0.35
N ALA A 182 -1.46 10.20 0.34
CA ALA A 182 -1.28 11.40 -0.47
C ALA A 182 -0.07 12.20 0.03
N THR A 183 0.08 12.33 1.35
CA THR A 183 1.25 12.94 1.98
C THR A 183 2.54 12.13 1.73
N ALA A 184 2.47 10.81 1.77
CA ALA A 184 3.64 9.95 1.47
C ALA A 184 4.10 10.11 0.02
N TYR A 185 3.18 10.05 -0.95
CA TYR A 185 3.48 10.20 -2.38
C TYR A 185 4.00 11.60 -2.71
N ASP A 186 3.40 12.65 -2.14
CA ASP A 186 3.92 14.02 -2.28
C ASP A 186 5.34 14.13 -1.72
N MET A 187 5.59 13.61 -0.51
CA MET A 187 6.92 13.64 0.08
C MET A 187 7.97 12.87 -0.74
N VAL A 188 7.60 11.73 -1.32
CA VAL A 188 8.51 10.84 -2.05
C VAL A 188 8.81 11.36 -3.45
N PHE A 189 7.79 11.80 -4.20
CA PHE A 189 7.94 12.26 -5.58
C PHE A 189 8.07 13.79 -5.71
N LYS A 190 7.91 14.54 -4.62
CA LYS A 190 7.86 16.02 -4.58
C LYS A 190 6.76 16.57 -5.51
N ARG A 191 5.59 15.95 -5.44
CA ARG A 191 4.45 16.19 -6.31
C ARG A 191 3.14 15.99 -5.55
N GLU A 192 2.47 17.10 -5.26
CA GLU A 192 1.27 17.17 -4.39
C GLU A 192 0.19 16.13 -4.72
N ASN A 193 -0.05 15.90 -6.02
CA ASN A 193 -1.10 15.02 -6.52
C ASN A 193 -0.60 13.66 -7.03
N ALA A 194 0.64 13.25 -6.75
CA ALA A 194 1.22 12.04 -7.36
C ALA A 194 0.39 10.76 -7.14
N LEU A 195 -0.25 10.59 -5.97
CA LEU A 195 -1.12 9.43 -5.73
C LEU A 195 -2.44 9.51 -6.52
N LYS A 196 -3.00 10.71 -6.69
CA LYS A 196 -4.24 10.94 -7.45
C LYS A 196 -3.98 10.74 -8.94
N ASP A 197 -2.93 11.39 -9.47
CA ASP A 197 -2.48 11.23 -10.86
C ASP A 197 -2.26 9.73 -11.18
N LEU A 198 -1.61 9.00 -10.27
CA LEU A 198 -1.37 7.55 -10.42
C LEU A 198 -2.67 6.73 -10.40
N TYR A 199 -3.62 7.07 -9.53
CA TYR A 199 -4.91 6.38 -9.44
C TYR A 199 -5.75 6.56 -10.71
N GLU A 200 -5.76 7.78 -11.26
CA GLU A 200 -6.51 8.13 -12.48
C GLU A 200 -6.03 7.34 -13.69
N VAL A 201 -4.71 7.10 -13.80
CA VAL A 201 -4.14 6.32 -14.92
C VAL A 201 -4.03 4.82 -14.62
N PHE A 202 -4.26 4.38 -13.37
CA PHE A 202 -4.12 2.98 -12.98
C PHE A 202 -4.94 2.00 -13.86
N PRO A 203 -6.19 2.31 -14.27
CA PRO A 203 -6.91 1.46 -15.22
C PRO A 203 -6.19 1.24 -16.55
N LEU A 204 -5.54 2.27 -17.09
CA LEU A 204 -4.77 2.17 -18.35
C LEU A 204 -3.55 1.27 -18.18
N ILE A 205 -2.79 1.46 -17.10
CA ILE A 205 -1.63 0.62 -16.80
C ILE A 205 -2.07 -0.85 -16.61
N MET A 206 -3.19 -1.07 -15.93
CA MET A 206 -3.75 -2.41 -15.74
C MET A 206 -4.19 -3.03 -17.07
N ASP A 207 -4.81 -2.27 -17.97
CA ASP A 207 -5.20 -2.77 -19.30
C ASP A 207 -3.99 -3.23 -20.11
N ASP A 208 -2.89 -2.48 -20.10
CA ASP A 208 -1.63 -2.90 -20.76
C ASP A 208 -1.03 -4.19 -20.16
N VAL A 209 -1.29 -4.44 -18.87
CA VAL A 209 -0.78 -5.63 -18.16
C VAL A 209 -1.68 -6.85 -18.35
N VAL A 210 -3.02 -6.66 -18.32
CA VAL A 210 -3.98 -7.77 -18.26
C VAL A 210 -4.76 -8.00 -19.56
N GLY A 211 -4.87 -6.98 -20.43
CA GLY A 211 -5.53 -7.04 -21.73
C GLY A 211 -7.06 -7.15 -21.70
N ASP A 212 -7.69 -6.89 -20.54
CA ASP A 212 -9.11 -7.19 -20.31
C ASP A 212 -10.08 -6.05 -20.70
N ASN A 213 -9.62 -4.90 -21.23
CA ASN A 213 -10.42 -3.79 -21.77
C ASN A 213 -11.67 -3.45 -20.93
N VAL A 214 -11.51 -3.42 -19.61
CA VAL A 214 -12.62 -3.17 -18.69
C VAL A 214 -12.97 -1.69 -18.74
N GLN A 215 -14.21 -1.38 -19.11
CA GLN A 215 -14.74 -0.02 -19.03
C GLN A 215 -14.89 0.37 -17.55
N ILE A 216 -14.20 1.41 -17.13
CA ILE A 216 -14.30 1.98 -15.78
C ILE A 216 -15.23 3.20 -15.83
N ASP A 217 -16.20 3.22 -14.92
CA ASP A 217 -17.01 4.42 -14.69
C ASP A 217 -16.16 5.42 -13.90
N HIS A 218 -15.76 6.50 -14.57
CA HIS A 218 -14.88 7.51 -14.02
C HIS A 218 -15.50 8.25 -12.82
N ASP A 219 -16.81 8.52 -12.83
CA ASP A 219 -17.50 9.21 -11.74
C ASP A 219 -17.50 8.33 -10.48
N ILE A 220 -17.70 7.02 -10.65
CA ILE A 220 -17.63 6.06 -9.54
C ILE A 220 -16.19 5.95 -9.02
N ALA A 221 -15.19 5.87 -9.89
CA ALA A 221 -13.79 5.77 -9.48
C ALA A 221 -13.33 7.01 -8.71
N GLU A 222 -13.65 8.22 -9.21
CA GLU A 222 -13.35 9.48 -8.54
C GLU A 222 -14.00 9.56 -7.16
N LYS A 223 -15.27 9.16 -7.07
CA LYS A 223 -15.98 9.09 -5.79
C LYS A 223 -15.32 8.10 -4.82
N MET A 224 -14.93 6.91 -5.29
CA MET A 224 -14.24 5.92 -4.45
C MET A 224 -12.91 6.44 -3.90
N TYR A 225 -12.16 7.17 -4.72
CA TYR A 225 -10.90 7.79 -4.31
C TYR A 225 -11.13 8.86 -3.25
N SER A 226 -11.98 9.85 -3.53
CA SER A 226 -12.23 10.99 -2.63
C SER A 226 -12.87 10.60 -1.28
N GLU A 227 -13.62 9.51 -1.23
CA GLU A 227 -14.15 8.95 0.02
C GLU A 227 -13.07 8.24 0.87
N SER A 228 -11.97 7.81 0.25
CA SER A 228 -10.98 6.91 0.87
C SER A 228 -9.63 7.54 1.13
N ILE A 229 -9.22 8.50 0.29
CA ILE A 229 -7.88 9.09 0.29
C ILE A 229 -8.06 10.62 0.27
N PRO A 230 -7.32 11.37 1.12
CA PRO A 230 -7.34 12.81 1.08
C PRO A 230 -6.85 13.35 -0.27
N GLU A 231 -7.45 14.46 -0.70
CA GLU A 231 -6.92 15.28 -1.79
C GLU A 231 -5.67 16.04 -1.37
#